data_AF-A0A142F2R6-F1
#
_entry.id   AF-A0A142F2R6-F1
#
_cell.length_a   1.000
_cell.length_b   1.000
_cell.length_c   1.000
_cell.angle_alpha   90.00
_cell.angle_beta   90.00
_cell.angle_gamma   90.00
#
_symmetry.space_group_name_H-M   'P 1'
#
loop_
_entity.id
_entity.type
_entity.pdbx_description
1 polymer ?
#
loop_
_entity_poly.entity_id
_entity_poly.type
_entity_poly.pdbx_seq_one_letter_code
_entity_poly.pdbx_strand_id
1 'polypeptide(L)'
;MNQTQMWTCIFVIFLTLQSQCSACRWLGRYGTVSADSLNLLREMSGQYPENVKMHFPGTLYNLIDKAEVEDQVRFLALTLDHIINLMDASEHMNSAKWNLKKVEYFLEDLQRQSSELKECVAQYQKPLQKESYEIRIKMHFRTLKKILKKEKYSAQAWEQIRRAVRSHLQRMDIIANNAKKRV
;
A
#
# COMPACT_ATOMS: atom_id res chain seq x y z
N MET A 1 13.63 0.58 50.71
CA MET A 1 13.12 1.16 49.44
C MET A 1 11.95 2.06 49.81
N ASN A 2 12.10 3.38 49.63
CA ASN A 2 11.14 4.35 50.16
C ASN A 2 9.80 4.25 49.42
N GLN A 3 8.69 4.43 50.15
CA GLN A 3 7.33 4.31 49.61
C GLN A 3 7.14 5.17 48.35
N THR A 4 7.72 6.37 48.33
CA THR A 4 7.73 7.31 47.20
C THR A 4 8.46 6.78 45.96
N GLN A 5 9.56 6.02 46.12
CA GLN A 5 10.27 5.41 44.98
C GLN A 5 9.46 4.27 44.34
N MET A 6 8.69 3.52 45.14
CA MET A 6 7.84 2.44 44.64
C MET A 6 6.68 2.99 43.79
N TRP A 7 6.06 4.09 44.22
CA TRP A 7 5.01 4.78 43.46
C TRP A 7 5.53 5.40 42.16
N THR A 8 6.73 5.99 42.17
CA THR A 8 7.34 6.50 40.92
C THR A 8 7.68 5.38 39.95
N CYS A 9 8.14 4.22 40.41
CA CYS A 9 8.38 3.07 39.53
C CYS A 9 7.07 2.53 38.94
N ILE A 10 5.99 2.44 39.74
CA ILE A 10 4.68 1.98 39.27
C ILE A 10 4.07 2.97 38.27
N PHE A 11 4.17 4.29 38.51
CA PHE A 11 3.68 5.31 37.57
C PHE A 11 4.47 5.33 36.26
N VAL A 12 5.80 5.18 36.32
CA VAL A 12 6.64 5.08 35.12
C VAL A 12 6.33 3.80 34.34
N ILE A 13 6.11 2.66 35.01
CA ILE A 13 5.70 1.41 34.34
C ILE A 13 4.30 1.52 33.72
N PHE A 14 3.34 2.19 34.38
CA PHE A 14 1.99 2.41 33.82
C PHE A 14 1.99 3.37 32.63
N LEU A 15 2.81 4.43 32.68
CA LEU A 15 2.98 5.38 31.58
C LEU A 15 3.73 4.78 30.39
N THR A 16 4.67 3.83 30.62
CA THR A 16 5.33 3.10 29.53
C THR A 16 4.52 1.89 29.02
N LEU A 17 3.59 1.34 29.80
CA LEU A 17 2.63 0.34 29.30
C LEU A 17 1.49 0.97 28.49
N GLN A 18 1.21 2.26 28.65
CA GLN A 18 0.22 2.98 27.86
C GLN A 18 0.73 3.41 26.48
N SER A 19 2.03 3.33 26.21
CA SER A 19 2.56 3.66 24.89
C SER A 19 2.30 2.53 23.89
N GLN A 20 1.33 2.77 23.00
CA GLN A 20 1.20 2.22 21.64
C GLN A 20 0.47 0.88 21.46
N CYS A 21 -0.78 0.82 21.93
CA CYS A 21 -1.75 -0.16 21.42
C CYS A 21 -2.96 0.53 20.75
N SER A 22 -2.70 1.52 19.88
CA SER A 22 -3.74 1.94 18.93
C SER A 22 -3.69 1.02 17.71
N ALA A 23 -4.34 -0.12 17.86
CA ALA A 23 -4.77 -0.97 16.75
C ALA A 23 -5.23 -0.11 15.56
N CYS A 24 -4.63 -0.27 14.38
CA CYS A 24 -5.07 0.44 13.19
C CYS A 24 -6.48 -0.05 12.80
N ARG A 25 -7.51 0.63 13.31
CA ARG A 25 -8.94 0.27 13.11
C ARG A 25 -9.30 0.15 11.62
N TRP A 26 -8.59 0.90 10.78
CA TRP A 26 -8.81 0.90 9.35
C TRP A 26 -8.56 -0.46 8.68
N LEU A 27 -7.66 -1.29 9.22
CA LEU A 27 -7.45 -2.67 8.74
C LEU A 27 -8.75 -3.49 8.76
N GLY A 28 -9.69 -3.17 9.65
CA GLY A 28 -11.00 -3.78 9.69
C GLY A 28 -11.84 -3.58 8.42
N ARG A 29 -11.64 -2.46 7.72
CA ARG A 29 -12.36 -2.04 6.51
C ARG A 29 -11.59 -2.32 5.21
N TYR A 30 -10.32 -2.72 5.29
CA TYR A 30 -9.42 -2.86 4.14
C TYR A 30 -9.99 -3.77 3.03
N GLY A 31 -10.55 -4.91 3.40
CA GLY A 31 -11.05 -5.87 2.42
C GLY A 31 -12.16 -5.31 1.52
N THR A 32 -13.09 -4.54 2.09
CA THR A 32 -14.17 -3.92 1.32
C THR A 32 -13.62 -2.88 0.34
N VAL A 33 -12.77 -1.96 0.81
CA VAL A 33 -12.21 -0.91 -0.06
C VAL A 33 -11.26 -1.48 -1.11
N SER A 34 -10.52 -2.55 -0.80
CA SER A 34 -9.69 -3.25 -1.76
C SER A 34 -10.52 -3.88 -2.89
N ALA A 35 -11.69 -4.45 -2.57
CA ALA A 35 -12.60 -5.00 -3.56
C ALA A 35 -13.15 -3.92 -4.51
N ASP A 36 -13.51 -2.74 -3.99
CA ASP A 36 -13.98 -1.61 -4.80
C ASP A 36 -12.89 -1.10 -5.75
N SER A 37 -11.67 -0.91 -5.23
CA SER A 37 -10.48 -0.59 -6.03
C SER A 37 -10.22 -1.61 -7.15
N LEU A 38 -10.31 -2.91 -6.85
CA LEU A 38 -10.13 -3.98 -7.84
C LEU A 38 -11.23 -3.97 -8.90
N ASN A 39 -12.48 -3.66 -8.52
CA ASN A 39 -13.59 -3.52 -9.46
C ASN A 39 -13.38 -2.34 -10.40
N LEU A 40 -13.01 -1.16 -9.88
CA LEU A 40 -12.70 0.02 -10.70
C LEU A 40 -11.54 -0.25 -11.67
N LEU A 41 -10.49 -0.94 -11.22
CA LEU A 41 -9.34 -1.36 -12.05
C LEU A 41 -9.72 -2.35 -13.16
N ARG A 42 -10.71 -3.21 -12.92
CA ARG A 42 -11.26 -4.09 -13.95
C ARG A 42 -12.10 -3.29 -14.94
N GLU A 43 -13.01 -2.45 -14.45
CA GLU A 43 -13.98 -1.72 -15.28
C GLU A 43 -13.36 -0.65 -16.17
N MET A 44 -12.18 -0.11 -15.83
CA MET A 44 -11.52 0.90 -16.68
C MET A 44 -11.10 0.40 -18.05
N SER A 45 -10.88 -0.91 -18.26
CA SER A 45 -10.40 -1.47 -19.54
C SER A 45 -11.07 -2.81 -19.91
N GLY A 46 -11.80 -3.42 -18.96
CA GLY A 46 -12.40 -4.73 -19.13
C GLY A 46 -11.41 -5.86 -18.83
N GLN A 47 -11.48 -6.94 -19.63
CA GLN A 47 -10.71 -8.16 -19.40
C GLN A 47 -9.20 -7.92 -19.50
N TYR A 48 -8.42 -8.68 -18.70
CA TYR A 48 -6.97 -8.63 -18.76
C TYR A 48 -6.47 -9.47 -19.95
N PRO A 49 -5.53 -8.96 -20.77
CA PRO A 49 -4.98 -9.77 -21.85
C PRO A 49 -4.17 -10.95 -21.28
N GLU A 50 -4.30 -12.12 -21.90
CA GLU A 50 -3.74 -13.38 -21.37
C GLU A 50 -2.20 -13.41 -21.36
N ASN A 51 -1.55 -12.84 -22.38
CA ASN A 51 -0.10 -12.98 -22.63
C ASN A 51 0.75 -11.80 -22.14
N VAL A 52 0.24 -11.01 -21.20
CA VAL A 52 0.93 -9.83 -20.69
C VAL A 52 1.81 -10.21 -19.51
N LYS A 53 3.12 -10.32 -19.76
CA LYS A 53 4.14 -10.51 -18.71
C LYS A 53 4.28 -9.23 -17.88
N MET A 54 4.36 -9.37 -16.57
CA MET A 54 4.54 -8.25 -15.65
C MET A 54 5.67 -8.53 -14.65
N HIS A 55 6.34 -7.48 -14.22
CA HIS A 55 7.32 -7.55 -13.15
C HIS A 55 6.63 -7.34 -11.80
N PHE A 56 6.91 -8.19 -10.81
CA PHE A 56 6.32 -8.10 -9.47
C PHE A 56 7.34 -8.46 -8.39
N PRO A 57 7.44 -7.70 -7.28
CA PRO A 57 8.44 -7.93 -6.26
C PRO A 57 7.92 -8.95 -5.23
N GLY A 58 7.63 -10.19 -5.66
CA GLY A 58 7.01 -11.21 -4.79
C GLY A 58 7.80 -11.52 -3.51
N THR A 59 9.14 -11.51 -3.60
CA THR A 59 10.02 -11.71 -2.43
C THR A 59 9.92 -10.57 -1.40
N LEU A 60 9.62 -9.34 -1.84
CA LEU A 60 9.39 -8.22 -0.94
C LEU A 60 8.05 -8.39 -0.21
N TYR A 61 7.01 -8.79 -0.92
CA TYR A 61 5.71 -9.06 -0.31
C TYR A 61 5.75 -10.22 0.70
N ASN A 62 6.51 -11.27 0.42
CA ASN A 62 6.70 -12.38 1.36
C ASN A 62 7.49 -11.95 2.63
N LEU A 63 8.38 -10.96 2.51
CA LEU A 63 9.07 -10.38 3.66
C LEU A 63 8.09 -9.59 4.53
N ILE A 64 7.29 -8.71 3.91
CA ILE A 64 6.32 -7.87 4.62
C ILE A 64 5.22 -8.69 5.30
N ASP A 65 4.79 -9.79 4.69
CA ASP A 65 3.78 -10.68 5.28
C ASP A 65 4.16 -11.19 6.68
N LYS A 66 5.46 -11.29 6.96
CA LYS A 66 6.02 -11.74 8.25
C LYS A 66 6.50 -10.59 9.15
N ALA A 67 6.43 -9.34 8.69
CA ALA A 67 6.88 -8.18 9.44
C ALA A 67 5.92 -7.82 10.58
N GLU A 68 6.34 -6.91 11.44
CA GLU A 68 5.50 -6.31 12.46
C GLU A 68 4.32 -5.55 11.83
N VAL A 69 3.21 -5.44 12.58
CA VAL A 69 1.99 -4.79 12.08
C VAL A 69 2.25 -3.34 11.66
N GLU A 70 3.06 -2.61 12.40
CA GLU A 70 3.39 -1.22 12.04
C GLU A 70 4.07 -1.13 10.67
N ASP A 71 5.04 -2.01 10.40
CA ASP A 71 5.75 -2.03 9.12
C ASP A 71 4.86 -2.49 7.97
N GLN A 72 3.92 -3.39 8.24
CA GLN A 72 2.89 -3.75 7.27
C GLN A 72 2.03 -2.53 6.92
N VAL A 73 1.52 -1.81 7.91
CA VAL A 73 0.68 -0.62 7.69
C VAL A 73 1.46 0.49 6.98
N ARG A 74 2.72 0.75 7.37
CA ARG A 74 3.64 1.66 6.66
C ARG A 74 3.82 1.23 5.20
N PHE A 75 4.08 -0.05 4.97
CA PHE A 75 4.27 -0.59 3.62
C PHE A 75 3.01 -0.46 2.75
N LEU A 76 1.82 -0.71 3.31
CA LEU A 76 0.54 -0.54 2.62
C LEU A 76 0.35 0.92 2.19
N ALA A 77 0.54 1.87 3.10
CA ALA A 77 0.42 3.30 2.82
C ALA A 77 1.38 3.76 1.71
N LEU A 78 2.66 3.39 1.83
CA LEU A 78 3.70 3.72 0.85
C LEU A 78 3.41 3.11 -0.52
N THR A 79 2.90 1.88 -0.55
CA THR A 79 2.58 1.19 -1.81
C THR A 79 1.40 1.86 -2.50
N LEU A 80 0.36 2.26 -1.76
CA LEU A 80 -0.77 3.02 -2.34
C LEU A 80 -0.29 4.33 -2.96
N ASP A 81 0.54 5.10 -2.27
CA ASP A 81 1.11 6.33 -2.81
C ASP A 81 1.88 6.08 -4.11
N HIS A 82 2.64 4.99 -4.17
CA HIS A 82 3.36 4.63 -5.39
C HIS A 82 2.43 4.19 -6.53
N ILE A 83 1.31 3.52 -6.25
CA ILE A 83 0.29 3.19 -7.24
C ILE A 83 -0.39 4.47 -7.75
N ILE A 84 -0.82 5.35 -6.85
CA ILE A 84 -1.45 6.64 -7.20
C ILE A 84 -0.53 7.42 -8.13
N ASN A 85 0.74 7.63 -7.73
CA ASN A 85 1.72 8.35 -8.55
C ASN A 85 2.07 7.68 -9.90
N LEU A 86 1.83 6.37 -10.04
CA LEU A 86 2.04 5.66 -11.30
C LEU A 86 0.84 5.80 -12.23
N MET A 87 -0.36 5.83 -11.66
CA MET A 87 -1.64 5.85 -12.38
C MET A 87 -2.16 7.27 -12.62
N ASP A 88 -1.66 8.26 -11.88
CA ASP A 88 -1.88 9.69 -12.12
C ASP A 88 -1.00 10.19 -13.28
N ALA A 89 -1.31 9.68 -14.47
CA ALA A 89 -0.63 10.00 -15.73
C ALA A 89 -1.61 9.93 -16.90
N SER A 90 -2.81 10.49 -16.69
CA SER A 90 -3.93 10.45 -17.64
C SER A 90 -3.56 10.99 -19.03
N GLU A 91 -2.66 11.97 -19.09
CA GLU A 91 -2.11 12.57 -20.31
C GLU A 91 -1.34 11.58 -21.19
N HIS A 92 -0.89 10.46 -20.61
CA HIS A 92 -0.14 9.40 -21.28
C HIS A 92 -0.98 8.13 -21.56
N MET A 93 -2.28 8.13 -21.21
CA MET A 93 -3.16 6.95 -21.34
C MET A 93 -3.96 6.89 -22.65
N ASN A 94 -3.78 7.84 -23.57
CA ASN A 94 -4.51 7.88 -24.85
C ASN A 94 -4.44 6.56 -25.65
N SER A 95 -3.29 5.89 -25.61
CA SER A 95 -3.07 4.61 -26.29
C SER A 95 -3.84 3.44 -25.65
N ALA A 96 -4.08 3.49 -24.34
CA ALA A 96 -4.67 2.41 -23.57
C ALA A 96 -6.19 2.32 -23.76
N LYS A 97 -6.83 3.41 -24.23
CA LYS A 97 -8.29 3.51 -24.43
C LYS A 97 -9.10 3.17 -23.17
N TRP A 98 -8.53 3.43 -21.99
CA TRP A 98 -9.21 3.21 -20.72
C TRP A 98 -10.31 4.25 -20.51
N ASN A 99 -11.34 3.87 -19.75
CA ASN A 99 -12.34 4.80 -19.26
C ASN A 99 -11.72 5.72 -18.20
N LEU A 100 -11.36 6.94 -18.61
CA LEU A 100 -10.68 7.91 -17.74
C LEU A 100 -11.49 8.28 -16.48
N LYS A 101 -12.83 8.29 -16.56
CA LYS A 101 -13.69 8.51 -15.39
C LYS A 101 -13.55 7.39 -14.35
N LYS A 102 -13.36 6.14 -14.80
CA LYS A 102 -13.07 5.01 -13.91
C LYS A 102 -11.65 5.08 -13.34
N VAL A 103 -10.69 5.62 -14.09
CA VAL A 103 -9.34 5.90 -13.58
C VAL A 103 -9.37 6.96 -12.48
N GLU A 104 -10.13 8.04 -12.68
CA GLU A 104 -10.33 9.10 -11.68
C GLU A 104 -10.92 8.53 -10.38
N TYR A 105 -12.05 7.82 -10.46
CA TYR A 105 -12.65 7.16 -9.28
C TYR A 105 -11.72 6.16 -8.61
N PHE A 106 -10.90 5.45 -9.39
CA PHE A 106 -9.89 4.56 -8.85
C PHE A 106 -8.84 5.35 -8.05
N LEU A 107 -8.33 6.46 -8.58
CA LEU A 107 -7.35 7.31 -7.89
C LEU A 107 -7.94 7.92 -6.61
N GLU A 108 -9.17 8.45 -6.66
CA GLU A 108 -9.87 9.00 -5.49
C GLU A 108 -10.03 7.95 -4.38
N ASP A 109 -10.44 6.73 -4.74
CA ASP A 109 -10.58 5.64 -3.78
C ASP A 109 -9.22 5.29 -3.14
N LEU A 110 -8.16 5.13 -3.94
CA LEU A 110 -6.82 4.87 -3.40
C LEU A 110 -6.28 6.01 -2.53
N GLN A 111 -6.55 7.27 -2.89
CA GLN A 111 -6.14 8.44 -2.11
C GLN A 111 -6.81 8.44 -0.73
N ARG A 112 -8.12 8.16 -0.68
CA ARG A 112 -8.84 7.99 0.58
C ARG A 112 -8.26 6.86 1.43
N GLN A 113 -8.01 5.70 0.83
CA GLN A 113 -7.38 4.57 1.52
C GLN A 113 -5.98 4.91 2.06
N SER A 114 -5.16 5.62 1.28
CA SER A 114 -3.83 6.06 1.68
C SER A 114 -3.90 7.04 2.85
N SER A 115 -4.82 8.00 2.82
CA SER A 115 -5.01 8.98 3.90
C SER A 115 -5.33 8.29 5.22
N GLU A 116 -6.28 7.35 5.23
CA GLU A 116 -6.68 6.63 6.44
C GLU A 116 -5.56 5.75 7.01
N LEU A 117 -4.77 5.09 6.16
CA LEU A 117 -3.59 4.36 6.61
C LEU A 117 -2.52 5.29 7.19
N LYS A 118 -2.35 6.47 6.61
CA LYS A 118 -1.39 7.47 7.11
C LYS A 118 -1.77 8.00 8.49
N GLU A 119 -3.06 8.09 8.81
CA GLU A 119 -3.51 8.40 10.17
C GLU A 119 -3.05 7.33 11.18
N CYS A 120 -3.08 6.04 10.81
CA CYS A 120 -2.48 4.99 11.64
C CYS A 120 -0.96 5.14 11.73
N VAL A 121 -0.27 5.39 10.59
CA VAL A 121 1.19 5.54 10.56
C VAL A 121 1.68 6.71 11.42
N ALA A 122 0.91 7.81 11.48
CA ALA A 122 1.24 8.98 12.28
C ALA A 122 1.29 8.69 13.80
N GLN A 123 0.67 7.60 14.25
CA GLN A 123 0.65 7.19 15.66
C GLN A 123 1.87 6.32 16.03
N TYR A 124 2.54 5.73 15.04
CA TYR A 124 3.69 4.88 15.28
C TYR A 124 4.98 5.68 15.47
N GLN A 125 5.95 5.10 16.18
CA GLN A 125 7.28 5.70 16.25
C GLN A 125 7.91 5.82 14.86
N LYS A 126 8.50 6.98 14.56
CA LYS A 126 9.20 7.15 13.30
C LYS A 126 10.51 6.37 13.35
N PRO A 127 10.79 5.48 12.37
CA PRO A 127 12.06 4.78 12.29
C PRO A 127 13.23 5.77 12.22
N LEU A 128 14.33 5.46 12.91
CA LEU A 128 15.55 6.27 12.89
C LEU A 128 16.23 6.28 11.51
N GLN A 129 16.04 5.20 10.76
CA GLN A 129 16.60 5.02 9.42
C GLN A 129 15.52 4.56 8.45
N LYS A 130 15.81 4.71 7.16
CA LYS A 130 14.90 4.27 6.12
C LYS A 130 14.90 2.75 6.01
N GLU A 131 13.73 2.15 6.19
CA GLU A 131 13.60 0.70 6.13
C GLU A 131 13.87 0.13 4.73
N SER A 132 14.45 -1.08 4.71
CA SER A 132 14.86 -1.73 3.45
C SER A 132 13.70 -1.93 2.47
N TYR A 133 12.49 -2.17 2.99
CA TYR A 133 11.30 -2.36 2.18
C TYR A 133 10.90 -1.08 1.43
N GLU A 134 11.09 0.10 2.04
CA GLU A 134 10.75 1.39 1.43
C GLU A 134 11.62 1.68 0.22
N ILE A 135 12.89 1.28 0.30
CA ILE A 135 13.86 1.46 -0.77
C ILE A 135 13.51 0.48 -1.92
N ARG A 136 13.23 -0.79 -1.60
CA ARG A 136 12.90 -1.82 -2.58
C ARG A 136 11.59 -1.54 -3.32
N ILE A 137 10.54 -1.10 -2.61
CA ILE A 137 9.25 -0.77 -3.26
C ILE A 137 9.39 0.46 -4.16
N LYS A 138 10.10 1.50 -3.72
CA LYS A 138 10.38 2.69 -4.53
C LYS A 138 11.16 2.33 -5.81
N MET A 139 12.15 1.45 -5.70
CA MET A 139 12.89 0.96 -6.88
C MET A 139 12.00 0.19 -7.85
N HIS A 140 11.12 -0.67 -7.32
CA HIS A 140 10.18 -1.41 -8.14
C HIS A 140 9.28 -0.49 -8.98
N PHE A 141 8.64 0.50 -8.36
CA PHE A 141 7.78 1.46 -9.10
C PHE A 141 8.56 2.36 -10.05
N ARG A 142 9.82 2.70 -9.75
CA ARG A 142 10.72 3.34 -10.71
C ARG A 142 10.96 2.47 -11.95
N THR A 143 11.10 1.16 -11.78
CA THR A 143 11.23 0.21 -12.89
C THR A 143 9.96 0.17 -13.73
N LEU A 144 8.78 0.12 -13.11
CA LEU A 144 7.49 0.19 -13.81
C LEU A 144 7.37 1.48 -14.65
N LYS A 145 7.71 2.64 -14.07
CA LYS A 145 7.73 3.91 -14.81
C LYS A 145 8.73 3.91 -15.97
N LYS A 146 9.88 3.24 -15.82
CA LYS A 146 10.85 3.07 -16.91
C LYS A 146 10.31 2.19 -18.03
N ILE A 147 9.54 1.14 -17.72
CA ILE A 147 8.89 0.28 -18.72
C ILE A 147 7.92 1.11 -19.57
N LEU A 148 7.03 1.87 -18.92
CA LEU A 148 6.11 2.78 -19.63
C LEU A 148 6.85 3.71 -20.60
N LYS A 149 7.93 4.36 -20.14
CA LYS A 149 8.72 5.27 -20.98
C LYS A 149 9.41 4.56 -22.16
N LYS A 150 10.00 3.38 -21.93
CA LYS A 150 10.69 2.60 -22.98
C LYS A 150 9.71 2.14 -24.06
N GLU A 151 8.52 1.72 -23.65
CA GLU A 151 7.44 1.28 -24.54
C GLU A 151 6.61 2.45 -25.09
N LYS A 152 7.08 3.70 -24.92
CA LYS A 152 6.42 4.93 -25.37
C LYS A 152 4.94 5.02 -24.95
N TYR A 153 4.65 4.56 -23.74
CA TYR A 153 3.31 4.48 -23.19
C TYR A 153 2.33 3.75 -24.11
N SER A 154 2.73 2.64 -24.72
CA SER A 154 1.85 1.81 -25.55
C SER A 154 0.70 1.20 -24.75
N ALA A 155 -0.37 0.80 -25.44
CA ALA A 155 -1.51 0.10 -24.83
C ALA A 155 -1.06 -1.16 -24.08
N GLN A 156 -0.13 -1.92 -24.67
CA GLN A 156 0.42 -3.13 -24.07
C GLN A 156 1.18 -2.81 -22.77
N ALA A 157 1.98 -1.74 -22.73
CA ALA A 157 2.69 -1.33 -21.53
C ALA A 157 1.72 -0.92 -20.42
N TRP A 158 0.64 -0.20 -20.75
CA TRP A 158 -0.41 0.14 -19.79
C TRP A 158 -1.12 -1.10 -19.24
N GLU A 159 -1.42 -2.10 -20.07
CA GLU A 159 -1.97 -3.37 -19.58
C GLU A 159 -0.98 -4.15 -18.70
N GLN A 160 0.33 -4.07 -18.97
CA GLN A 160 1.36 -4.61 -18.05
C GLN A 160 1.29 -3.92 -16.69
N ILE A 161 1.17 -2.59 -16.67
CA ILE A 161 1.02 -1.81 -15.44
C ILE A 161 -0.27 -2.14 -14.72
N ARG A 162 -1.41 -2.21 -15.42
CA ARG A 162 -2.71 -2.55 -14.83
C ARG A 162 -2.68 -3.92 -14.15
N ARG A 163 -2.03 -4.90 -14.77
CA ARG A 163 -1.83 -6.24 -14.19
C ARG A 163 -0.91 -6.21 -12.97
N ALA A 164 0.15 -5.39 -13.00
CA ALA A 164 1.02 -5.17 -11.86
C ALA A 164 0.28 -4.57 -10.67
N VAL A 165 -0.47 -3.48 -10.91
CA VAL A 165 -1.29 -2.81 -9.90
C VAL A 165 -2.33 -3.77 -9.30
N ARG A 166 -3.00 -4.58 -10.13
CA ARG A 166 -3.92 -5.63 -9.62
C ARG A 166 -3.23 -6.56 -8.64
N SER A 167 -2.03 -7.05 -8.99
CA SER A 167 -1.27 -7.96 -8.13
C SER A 167 -0.82 -7.29 -6.82
N HIS A 168 -0.46 -6.00 -6.87
CA HIS A 168 -0.18 -5.22 -5.67
C HIS A 168 -1.40 -5.17 -4.75
N LEU A 169 -2.56 -4.75 -5.26
CA LEU A 169 -3.80 -4.63 -4.47
C LEU A 169 -4.22 -5.97 -3.84
N GLN A 170 -4.16 -7.07 -4.61
CA GLN A 170 -4.48 -8.40 -4.10
C GLN A 170 -3.53 -8.86 -2.99
N ARG A 171 -2.23 -8.62 -3.14
CA ARG A 171 -1.25 -8.99 -2.11
C ARG A 171 -1.31 -8.07 -0.89
N MET A 172 -1.69 -6.82 -1.08
CA MET A 172 -1.93 -5.86 -0.01
C MET A 172 -3.15 -6.25 0.83
N ASP A 173 -4.22 -6.73 0.21
CA ASP A 173 -5.38 -7.27 0.92
C ASP A 173 -5.01 -8.46 1.83
N ILE A 174 -4.19 -9.39 1.33
CA ILE A 174 -3.68 -10.50 2.14
C ILE A 174 -2.88 -9.99 3.34
N ILE A 175 -1.96 -9.04 3.12
CA ILE A 175 -1.15 -8.45 4.20
C ILE A 175 -2.06 -7.76 5.22
N ALA A 176 -3.04 -6.97 4.77
CA ALA A 176 -3.96 -6.27 5.66
C ALA A 176 -4.82 -7.25 6.49
N ASN A 177 -5.28 -8.35 5.88
CA ASN A 177 -6.02 -9.40 6.57
C ASN A 177 -5.15 -10.14 7.59
N ASN A 178 -3.87 -10.37 7.30
CA ASN A 178 -2.93 -10.97 8.24
C ASN A 178 -2.56 -10.01 9.38
N ALA A 179 -2.37 -8.72 9.07
CA ALA A 179 -2.17 -7.66 10.05
C ALA A 179 -3.35 -7.60 11.03
N LYS A 180 -4.58 -7.55 10.49
CA LYS A 180 -5.83 -7.50 11.27
C LYS A 180 -5.97 -8.65 12.27
N LYS A 181 -5.50 -9.86 11.94
CA LYS A 181 -5.58 -11.03 12.84
C LYS A 181 -4.62 -10.95 14.03
N ARG A 182 -3.62 -10.07 13.98
CA ARG A 182 -2.56 -9.92 14.99
C ARG A 182 -2.75 -8.68 15.87
N VAL A 183 -3.84 -7.95 15.65
CA VAL A 183 -4.24 -6.72 16.32
C VAL A 183 -5.55 -6.97 17.05
#